data_AF-A0A7X3Y403-F1
#
_entry.id   AF-A0A7X3Y403-F1
#
_cell.length_a   1.000
_cell.length_b   1.000
_cell.length_c   1.000
_cell.angle_alpha   90.00
_cell.angle_beta   90.00
_cell.angle_gamma   90.00
#
_symmetry.space_group_name_H-M   'P 1'
#
loop_
_entity.id
_entity.type
_entity.pdbx_description
1 polymer ?
#
loop_
_entity_poly.entity_id
_entity_poly.type
_entity_poly.pdbx_seq_one_letter_code
_entity_poly.pdbx_strand_id
1 'polypeptide(L)'
;MMKRAGNNDRCSLLAIASVVLCFILSTGTTATGAEFTFMALGDMPYGSREQAYPAYKALIAAINRRAPVFTIHVGDTKSGLDGCSDELLLEQRDFMNSFTSALIYIPGDNEWTDCHRLLAGAYDPLERLAFIRRHYFPADESLGGQPMRLERQADVMPGFEPFVENSRFKWRGVWFMTAHVVGSNNNLDDAADSDATREFLPRDEANRAWLADSFDKAMAADAGAAVIAIHADMFGDGFNPDEESFARVSGFKAFGETLAAKARSFRKPVLLLFGDSHTFRIFHPFPRLAGNLIAVEVYGGEHMHAVEVTVDPGVAPIFTFKPVRNPALPLPID
;
A
#
# COMPACT_ATOMS: atom_id res chain seq x y z
N MET A 1 29.59 -95.12 16.51
CA MET A 1 29.20 -94.05 15.56
C MET A 1 28.91 -92.81 16.40
N MET A 2 29.73 -91.75 16.25
CA MET A 2 29.55 -90.33 16.69
C MET A 2 29.15 -90.05 18.17
N LYS A 3 30.04 -89.53 19.04
CA LYS A 3 30.51 -88.12 19.23
C LYS A 3 29.54 -87.19 20.01
N ARG A 4 30.06 -86.70 21.16
CA ARG A 4 30.07 -85.32 21.72
C ARG A 4 28.75 -84.71 22.24
N ALA A 5 28.71 -84.29 23.52
CA ALA A 5 28.99 -82.94 24.07
C ALA A 5 27.78 -82.00 23.88
N GLY A 6 27.26 -81.23 24.83
CA GLY A 6 27.85 -80.52 25.97
C GLY A 6 27.44 -79.04 25.86
N ASN A 7 27.22 -78.37 27.00
CA ASN A 7 26.97 -76.92 27.18
C ASN A 7 25.60 -76.38 26.71
N ASN A 8 25.08 -75.25 27.19
CA ASN A 8 25.14 -74.46 28.43
C ASN A 8 24.11 -73.33 28.23
N ASP A 9 23.58 -72.80 29.33
CA ASP A 9 23.16 -71.40 29.54
C ASP A 9 22.28 -70.67 28.48
N ARG A 10 21.16 -70.09 28.93
CA ARG A 10 21.10 -68.66 29.31
C ARG A 10 19.66 -68.18 29.54
N CYS A 11 19.48 -67.51 30.68
CA CYS A 11 18.39 -66.58 30.97
C CYS A 11 18.18 -65.60 29.80
N SER A 12 16.92 -65.44 29.38
CA SER A 12 16.51 -64.35 28.50
C SER A 12 15.81 -63.28 29.34
N LEU A 13 16.52 -62.18 29.60
CA LEU A 13 15.96 -60.92 30.08
C LEU A 13 15.23 -60.24 28.91
N LEU A 14 13.94 -59.95 29.07
CA LEU A 14 13.21 -59.05 28.17
C LEU A 14 13.71 -57.61 28.40
N ALA A 15 14.39 -57.05 27.40
CA ALA A 15 14.63 -55.61 27.30
C ALA A 15 13.46 -54.97 26.53
N ILE A 16 12.62 -54.22 27.23
CA ILE A 16 11.62 -53.35 26.62
C ILE A 16 12.37 -52.10 26.12
N ALA A 17 12.58 -52.01 24.81
CA ALA A 17 13.12 -50.81 24.18
C ALA A 17 12.02 -49.75 24.09
N SER A 18 12.07 -48.75 24.96
CA SER A 18 11.26 -47.54 24.84
C SER A 18 11.72 -46.74 23.61
N VAL A 19 10.97 -46.83 22.52
CA VAL A 19 11.10 -45.92 21.38
C VAL A 19 10.54 -44.56 21.81
N VAL A 20 11.41 -43.66 22.28
CA VAL A 20 11.07 -42.24 22.40
C VAL A 20 11.07 -41.68 20.98
N LEU A 21 9.88 -41.68 20.36
CA LEU A 21 9.65 -41.00 19.11
C LEU A 21 9.68 -39.50 19.40
N CYS A 22 10.84 -38.90 19.23
CA CYS A 22 11.02 -37.46 19.30
C CYS A 22 10.28 -36.86 18.10
N PHE A 23 9.02 -36.47 18.29
CA PHE A 23 8.34 -35.57 17.36
C PHE A 23 9.06 -34.22 17.43
N ILE A 24 10.07 -34.06 16.58
CA ILE A 24 10.55 -32.74 16.20
C ILE A 24 9.37 -32.13 15.45
N LEU A 25 8.57 -31.32 16.17
CA LEU A 25 7.74 -30.30 15.56
C LEU A 25 8.70 -29.35 14.83
N SER A 26 9.02 -29.68 13.58
CA SER A 26 9.53 -28.71 12.64
C SER A 26 8.44 -27.67 12.48
N THR A 27 8.51 -26.60 13.24
CA THR A 27 7.89 -25.34 12.88
C THR A 27 8.50 -24.96 11.54
N GLY A 28 7.78 -25.29 10.46
CA GLY A 28 8.16 -24.91 9.12
C GLY A 28 8.15 -23.40 9.03
N THR A 29 9.29 -22.77 9.27
CA THR A 29 9.51 -21.37 8.91
C THR A 29 9.75 -21.32 7.41
N THR A 30 8.71 -21.54 6.61
CA THR A 30 8.73 -21.17 5.19
C THR A 30 8.41 -19.68 5.08
N ALA A 31 9.27 -18.85 5.67
CA ALA A 31 9.34 -17.43 5.33
C ALA A 31 10.18 -17.32 4.05
N THR A 32 9.55 -17.51 2.89
CA THR A 32 10.24 -17.43 1.60
C THR A 32 10.34 -15.98 1.16
N GLY A 33 11.39 -15.28 1.59
CA GLY A 33 11.74 -13.94 1.10
C GLY A 33 12.87 -13.32 1.92
N ALA A 34 13.91 -12.82 1.26
CA ALA A 34 14.98 -12.06 1.93
C ALA A 34 14.50 -10.65 2.27
N GLU A 35 14.96 -10.09 3.39
CA GLU A 35 14.68 -8.72 3.81
C GLU A 35 14.89 -7.71 2.67
N PHE A 36 13.98 -6.74 2.54
CA PHE A 36 14.08 -5.64 1.59
C PHE A 36 13.47 -4.36 2.15
N THR A 37 13.87 -3.23 1.56
CA THR A 37 13.34 -1.90 1.90
C THR A 37 12.70 -1.24 0.69
N PHE A 38 11.54 -0.62 0.89
CA PHE A 38 10.91 0.27 -0.07
C PHE A 38 10.61 1.62 0.58
N MET A 39 10.35 2.65 -0.23
CA MET A 39 9.98 3.98 0.27
C MET A 39 8.50 4.25 0.08
N ALA A 40 7.88 4.96 1.03
CA ALA A 40 6.54 5.51 0.91
C ALA A 40 6.56 7.02 1.13
N LEU A 41 5.84 7.76 0.30
CA LEU A 41 5.64 9.22 0.39
C LEU A 41 4.33 9.61 -0.30
N GLY A 42 3.85 10.83 -0.09
CA GLY A 42 2.61 11.37 -0.64
C GLY A 42 2.50 12.85 -0.31
N ASP A 43 1.45 13.54 -0.79
CA ASP A 43 1.09 14.88 -0.28
C ASP A 43 2.22 15.92 -0.44
N MET A 44 2.94 15.83 -1.55
CA MET A 44 4.08 16.68 -1.86
C MET A 44 4.43 16.68 -3.36
N PRO A 45 5.00 17.78 -3.89
CA PRO A 45 5.33 19.03 -3.22
C PRO A 45 4.15 20.01 -3.14
N TYR A 46 3.92 20.63 -1.98
CA TYR A 46 2.92 21.70 -1.83
C TYR A 46 3.58 23.07 -1.74
N GLY A 47 3.02 24.05 -2.44
CA GLY A 47 3.50 25.43 -2.47
C GLY A 47 4.12 25.81 -3.82
N SER A 48 4.62 27.05 -3.93
CA SER A 48 5.14 27.53 -5.21
C SER A 48 6.35 26.72 -5.67
N ARG A 49 6.61 26.73 -6.99
CA ARG A 49 7.78 26.04 -7.58
C ARG A 49 9.09 26.44 -6.91
N GLU A 50 9.24 27.73 -6.59
CA GLU A 50 10.43 28.30 -5.96
C GLU A 50 10.61 27.80 -4.52
N GLN A 51 9.51 27.60 -3.80
CA GLN A 51 9.49 27.19 -2.40
C GLN A 51 9.64 25.67 -2.25
N ALA A 52 8.85 24.91 -2.98
CA ALA A 52 8.66 23.49 -2.71
C ALA A 52 9.63 22.58 -3.50
N TYR A 53 9.93 22.91 -4.76
CA TYR A 53 10.71 22.01 -5.62
C TYR A 53 12.16 21.81 -5.18
N PRO A 54 12.90 22.82 -4.66
CA PRO A 54 14.24 22.57 -4.16
C PRO A 54 14.25 21.52 -3.03
N ALA A 55 13.29 21.60 -2.11
CA ALA A 55 13.15 20.62 -1.04
C ALA A 55 12.74 19.25 -1.56
N TYR A 56 11.83 19.18 -2.53
CA TYR A 56 11.39 17.91 -3.10
C TYR A 56 12.51 17.20 -3.86
N LYS A 57 13.26 17.93 -4.70
CA LYS A 57 14.46 17.41 -5.37
C LYS A 57 15.50 16.88 -4.37
N ALA A 58 15.67 17.56 -3.23
CA ALA A 58 16.58 17.11 -2.18
C ALA A 58 16.11 15.81 -1.50
N LEU A 59 14.80 15.66 -1.28
CA LEU A 59 14.21 14.41 -0.77
C LEU A 59 14.34 13.27 -1.78
N ILE A 60 14.02 13.49 -3.06
CA ILE A 60 14.19 12.49 -4.13
C ILE A 60 15.65 12.04 -4.20
N ALA A 61 16.61 12.98 -4.17
CA ALA A 61 18.03 12.64 -4.14
C ALA A 61 18.42 11.83 -2.90
N ALA A 62 17.81 12.10 -1.74
CA ALA A 62 18.03 11.34 -0.51
C ALA A 62 17.45 9.92 -0.58
N ILE A 63 16.31 9.74 -1.25
CA ILE A 63 15.71 8.43 -1.53
C ILE A 63 16.58 7.66 -2.52
N ASN A 64 16.98 8.27 -3.63
CA ASN A 64 17.82 7.63 -4.66
C ASN A 64 19.15 7.12 -4.07
N ARG A 65 19.79 7.85 -3.15
CA ARG A 65 21.01 7.41 -2.45
C ARG A 65 20.81 6.17 -1.55
N ARG A 66 19.59 5.93 -1.07
CA ARG A 66 19.25 4.75 -0.25
C ARG A 66 18.98 3.52 -1.10
N ALA A 67 18.76 3.69 -2.40
CA ALA A 67 18.52 2.61 -3.36
C ALA A 67 17.45 1.61 -2.91
N PRO A 68 16.22 2.07 -2.57
CA PRO A 68 15.12 1.15 -2.23
C PRO A 68 14.76 0.30 -3.44
N VAL A 69 14.18 -0.89 -3.21
CA VAL A 69 13.79 -1.78 -4.32
C VAL A 69 12.72 -1.15 -5.23
N PHE A 70 11.87 -0.31 -4.65
CA PHE A 70 10.90 0.56 -5.34
C PHE A 70 10.42 1.65 -4.36
N THR A 71 9.65 2.60 -4.87
CA THR A 71 8.98 3.66 -4.12
C THR A 71 7.48 3.62 -4.39
N ILE A 72 6.64 3.90 -3.38
CA ILE A 72 5.20 4.07 -3.50
C ILE A 72 4.85 5.53 -3.20
N HIS A 73 4.26 6.24 -4.17
CA HIS A 73 3.71 7.57 -3.99
C HIS A 73 2.19 7.49 -3.84
N VAL A 74 1.67 7.83 -2.66
CA VAL A 74 0.26 7.65 -2.28
C VAL A 74 -0.66 8.81 -2.71
N GLY A 75 -0.35 9.49 -3.82
CA GLY A 75 -1.18 10.60 -4.30
C GLY A 75 -0.75 11.98 -3.83
N ASP A 76 -1.53 12.98 -4.25
CA ASP A 76 -1.39 14.39 -3.95
C ASP A 76 0.01 14.98 -4.21
N THR A 77 0.28 15.19 -5.48
CA THR A 77 1.54 15.71 -6.03
C THR A 77 1.55 17.23 -6.17
N LYS A 78 0.49 17.88 -5.69
CA LYS A 78 0.34 19.33 -5.57
C LYS A 78 -0.70 19.63 -4.49
N SER A 79 -0.77 20.88 -4.03
CA SER A 79 -1.85 21.28 -3.11
C SER A 79 -3.20 21.30 -3.84
N GLY A 80 -4.28 21.10 -3.11
CA GLY A 80 -5.65 21.30 -3.59
C GLY A 80 -6.00 22.75 -3.93
N LEU A 81 -5.09 23.70 -3.68
CA LEU A 81 -5.20 25.09 -4.10
C LEU A 81 -4.34 25.42 -5.33
N ASP A 82 -3.36 24.56 -5.65
CA ASP A 82 -2.50 24.75 -6.81
C ASP A 82 -3.29 24.42 -8.10
N GLY A 83 -3.04 25.21 -9.15
CA GLY A 83 -3.73 25.08 -10.44
C GLY A 83 -3.56 23.69 -11.06
N CYS A 84 -4.56 23.18 -11.78
CA CYS A 84 -4.50 21.84 -12.40
C CYS A 84 -4.12 21.85 -13.89
N SER A 85 -3.19 22.71 -14.32
CA SER A 85 -2.81 22.76 -15.74
C SER A 85 -2.05 21.51 -16.18
N ASP A 86 -2.13 21.19 -17.47
CA ASP A 86 -1.42 20.05 -18.07
C ASP A 86 0.08 20.13 -17.79
N GLU A 87 0.66 21.33 -17.84
CA GLU A 87 2.08 21.56 -17.57
C GLU A 87 2.45 21.25 -16.12
N LEU A 88 1.62 21.63 -15.14
CA LEU A 88 1.90 21.32 -13.74
C LEU A 88 1.82 19.81 -13.49
N LEU A 89 0.80 19.14 -14.02
CA LEU A 89 0.64 17.69 -13.85
C LEU A 89 1.80 16.93 -14.51
N LEU A 90 2.17 17.29 -15.74
CA LEU A 90 3.31 16.68 -16.41
C LEU A 90 4.63 16.92 -15.66
N GLU A 91 4.82 18.09 -15.06
CA GLU A 91 5.98 18.37 -14.21
C GLU A 91 6.03 17.48 -12.96
N GLN A 92 4.89 17.20 -12.31
CA GLN A 92 4.85 16.24 -11.20
C GLN A 92 5.19 14.82 -11.64
N ARG A 93 4.70 14.41 -12.81
CA ARG A 93 5.08 13.12 -13.41
C ARG A 93 6.59 13.07 -13.70
N ASP A 94 7.20 14.16 -14.16
CA ASP A 94 8.65 14.22 -14.39
C ASP A 94 9.44 14.07 -13.10
N PHE A 95 8.97 14.60 -11.97
CA PHE A 95 9.56 14.30 -10.67
C PHE A 95 9.49 12.81 -10.33
N MET A 96 8.35 12.15 -10.55
CA MET A 96 8.23 10.70 -10.32
C MET A 96 9.21 9.90 -11.18
N ASN A 97 9.44 10.33 -12.43
CA ASN A 97 10.43 9.71 -13.32
C ASN A 97 11.88 10.00 -12.94
N SER A 98 12.14 10.93 -12.01
CA SER A 98 13.48 11.24 -11.51
C SER A 98 13.93 10.32 -10.35
N PHE A 99 13.05 9.46 -9.83
CA PHE A 99 13.43 8.39 -8.92
C PHE A 99 14.28 7.34 -9.66
N THR A 100 15.36 6.85 -9.05
CA THR A 100 16.26 5.89 -9.71
C THR A 100 15.68 4.48 -9.79
N SER A 101 14.88 4.08 -8.82
CA SER A 101 14.14 2.79 -8.83
C SER A 101 12.72 2.97 -9.36
N ALA A 102 11.98 1.88 -9.51
CA ALA A 102 10.56 1.90 -9.84
C ALA A 102 9.77 2.80 -8.86
N LEU A 103 8.79 3.55 -9.38
CA LEU A 103 7.82 4.30 -8.60
C LEU A 103 6.40 3.86 -8.97
N ILE A 104 5.70 3.32 -7.98
CA ILE A 104 4.28 2.96 -8.06
C ILE A 104 3.49 4.15 -7.54
N TYR A 105 2.55 4.63 -8.33
CA TYR A 105 1.73 5.81 -8.02
C TYR A 105 0.26 5.43 -7.95
N ILE A 106 -0.46 6.05 -7.02
CA ILE A 106 -1.93 6.08 -7.01
C ILE A 106 -2.38 7.55 -6.89
N PRO A 107 -3.42 8.01 -7.62
CA PRO A 107 -3.85 9.40 -7.54
C PRO A 107 -4.46 9.76 -6.17
N GLY A 108 -4.28 11.02 -5.76
CA GLY A 108 -5.02 11.64 -4.67
C GLY A 108 -6.13 12.55 -5.20
N ASP A 109 -6.81 13.29 -4.33
CA ASP A 109 -7.86 14.22 -4.73
C ASP A 109 -7.31 15.49 -5.39
N ASN A 110 -6.14 15.96 -4.97
CA ASN A 110 -5.65 17.26 -5.40
C ASN A 110 -5.44 17.34 -6.91
N GLU A 111 -4.94 16.29 -7.57
CA GLU A 111 -4.66 16.33 -9.00
C GLU A 111 -5.89 16.29 -9.91
N TRP A 112 -7.09 15.99 -9.37
CA TRP A 112 -8.30 15.93 -10.20
C TRP A 112 -9.59 16.33 -9.48
N THR A 113 -10.01 15.70 -8.37
CA THR A 113 -11.31 16.02 -7.76
C THR A 113 -11.36 17.48 -7.35
N ASP A 114 -10.30 17.99 -6.71
CA ASP A 114 -10.20 19.35 -6.19
C ASP A 114 -9.96 20.41 -7.26
N CYS A 115 -9.73 20.01 -8.50
CA CYS A 115 -9.48 20.94 -9.60
C CYS A 115 -10.67 21.83 -9.94
N HIS A 116 -11.88 21.47 -9.50
CA HIS A 116 -13.07 22.32 -9.59
C HIS A 116 -12.97 23.59 -8.75
N ARG A 117 -12.09 23.64 -7.74
CA ARG A 117 -11.93 24.80 -6.86
C ARG A 117 -11.47 26.00 -7.68
N LEU A 118 -12.00 27.18 -7.35
CA LEU A 118 -11.66 28.43 -8.05
C LEU A 118 -10.16 28.73 -8.04
N LEU A 119 -9.47 28.47 -6.92
CA LEU A 119 -8.03 28.69 -6.80
C LEU A 119 -7.20 27.66 -7.59
N ALA A 120 -7.73 26.44 -7.76
CA ALA A 120 -7.15 25.40 -8.60
C ALA A 120 -7.43 25.62 -10.11
N GLY A 121 -8.12 26.70 -10.47
CA GLY A 121 -8.39 27.09 -11.85
C GLY A 121 -9.75 26.65 -12.40
N ALA A 122 -10.63 26.09 -11.56
CA ALA A 122 -11.99 25.67 -11.93
C ALA A 122 -12.04 24.73 -13.16
N TYR A 123 -11.11 23.77 -13.22
CA TYR A 123 -11.10 22.73 -14.24
C TYR A 123 -12.22 21.72 -13.98
N ASP A 124 -12.61 20.98 -15.01
CA ASP A 124 -13.50 19.83 -14.89
C ASP A 124 -12.72 18.64 -14.27
N PRO A 125 -13.11 18.14 -13.07
CA PRO A 125 -12.44 17.02 -12.43
C PRO A 125 -12.36 15.74 -13.26
N LEU A 126 -13.40 15.41 -14.04
CA LEU A 126 -13.44 14.17 -14.82
C LEU A 126 -12.51 14.24 -16.03
N GLU A 127 -12.37 15.43 -16.60
CA GLU A 127 -11.40 15.69 -17.64
C GLU A 127 -9.97 15.61 -17.08
N ARG A 128 -9.69 16.17 -15.89
CA ARG A 128 -8.39 16.04 -15.21
C ARG A 128 -8.08 14.57 -14.85
N LEU A 129 -9.05 13.80 -14.39
CA LEU A 129 -8.88 12.37 -14.15
C LEU A 129 -8.51 11.61 -15.44
N ALA A 130 -9.19 11.92 -16.56
CA ALA A 130 -8.87 11.34 -17.85
C ALA A 130 -7.45 11.71 -18.31
N PHE A 131 -7.01 12.94 -18.06
CA PHE A 131 -5.64 13.38 -18.32
C PHE A 131 -4.63 12.56 -17.51
N ILE A 132 -4.82 12.41 -16.20
CA ILE A 132 -3.94 11.60 -15.34
C ILE A 132 -3.88 10.15 -15.84
N ARG A 133 -5.03 9.50 -16.07
CA ARG A 133 -5.08 8.11 -16.57
C ARG A 133 -4.28 7.94 -17.87
N ARG A 134 -4.41 8.89 -18.80
CA ARG A 134 -3.70 8.88 -20.08
C ARG A 134 -2.19 9.04 -19.94
N HIS A 135 -1.74 9.93 -19.05
CA HIS A 135 -0.35 10.35 -18.99
C HIS A 135 0.47 9.60 -17.94
N TYR A 136 -0.14 9.19 -16.82
CA TYR A 136 0.55 8.54 -15.70
C TYR A 136 0.47 7.02 -15.80
N PHE A 137 -0.57 6.50 -16.48
CA PHE A 137 -0.81 5.05 -16.62
C PHE A 137 -0.91 4.59 -18.08
N PRO A 138 0.06 4.96 -18.96
CA PRO A 138 -0.03 4.66 -20.39
C PRO A 138 0.14 3.16 -20.72
N ALA A 139 0.68 2.37 -19.80
CA ALA A 139 1.00 0.95 -19.97
C ALA A 139 0.95 0.20 -18.63
N ASP A 140 1.26 -1.11 -18.66
CA ASP A 140 1.35 -2.00 -17.50
C ASP A 140 2.72 -1.93 -16.78
N GLU A 141 3.37 -0.77 -16.82
CA GLU A 141 4.66 -0.51 -16.19
C GLU A 141 4.57 0.63 -15.18
N SER A 142 5.34 0.55 -14.09
CA SER A 142 5.49 1.64 -13.11
C SER A 142 6.21 2.85 -13.71
N LEU A 143 6.21 3.98 -13.00
CA LEU A 143 7.07 5.13 -13.29
C LEU A 143 8.49 4.89 -12.74
N GLY A 144 9.36 5.89 -12.87
CA GLY A 144 10.73 5.88 -12.34
C GLY A 144 11.78 5.40 -13.34
N GLY A 145 13.06 5.47 -12.95
CA GLY A 145 14.20 5.18 -13.82
C GLY A 145 14.45 3.69 -14.08
N GLN A 146 13.82 2.81 -13.30
CA GLN A 146 13.85 1.36 -13.48
C GLN A 146 12.42 0.82 -13.35
N PRO A 147 11.56 1.06 -14.35
CA PRO A 147 10.17 0.66 -14.27
C PRO A 147 10.03 -0.86 -14.12
N MET A 148 9.02 -1.29 -13.40
CA MET A 148 8.66 -2.69 -13.25
C MET A 148 7.27 -2.97 -13.78
N ARG A 149 7.07 -4.19 -14.27
CA ARG A 149 5.76 -4.63 -14.76
C ARG A 149 4.77 -4.80 -13.62
N LEU A 150 3.55 -4.31 -13.82
CA LEU A 150 2.44 -4.34 -12.89
C LEU A 150 1.25 -5.08 -13.53
N GLU A 151 0.49 -5.82 -12.74
CA GLU A 151 -0.80 -6.32 -13.19
C GLU A 151 -1.86 -5.25 -12.89
N ARG A 152 -2.54 -4.72 -13.93
CA ARG A 152 -3.55 -3.67 -13.78
C ARG A 152 -4.96 -4.22 -13.82
N GLN A 153 -5.85 -3.64 -13.01
CA GLN A 153 -7.26 -4.04 -12.97
C GLN A 153 -7.90 -4.01 -14.35
N ALA A 154 -7.70 -2.91 -15.09
CA ALA A 154 -8.20 -2.73 -16.45
C ALA A 154 -7.85 -3.86 -17.43
N ASP A 155 -6.72 -4.55 -17.23
CA ASP A 155 -6.22 -5.57 -18.15
C ASP A 155 -6.71 -6.98 -17.79
N VAL A 156 -7.07 -7.22 -16.52
CA VAL A 156 -7.32 -8.58 -16.01
C VAL A 156 -8.71 -8.80 -15.43
N MET A 157 -9.50 -7.74 -15.25
CA MET A 157 -10.88 -7.84 -14.75
C MET A 157 -11.88 -7.32 -15.79
N PRO A 158 -12.56 -8.21 -16.55
CA PRO A 158 -13.59 -7.81 -17.50
C PRO A 158 -14.68 -6.97 -16.83
N GLY A 159 -15.08 -5.87 -17.47
CA GLY A 159 -16.04 -4.89 -16.95
C GLY A 159 -15.42 -3.77 -16.11
N PHE A 160 -14.11 -3.79 -15.87
CA PHE A 160 -13.36 -2.76 -15.14
C PHE A 160 -12.25 -2.11 -15.99
N GLU A 161 -12.39 -2.13 -17.31
CA GLU A 161 -11.44 -1.56 -18.28
C GLU A 161 -11.07 -0.08 -18.06
N PRO A 162 -11.95 0.80 -17.52
CA PRO A 162 -11.59 2.19 -17.25
C PRO A 162 -10.59 2.41 -16.11
N PHE A 163 -10.36 1.43 -15.22
CA PHE A 163 -9.60 1.59 -13.98
C PHE A 163 -8.14 1.15 -14.15
N VAL A 164 -7.37 1.99 -14.85
CA VAL A 164 -5.96 1.73 -15.23
C VAL A 164 -4.96 2.00 -14.10
N GLU A 165 -5.37 2.77 -13.09
CA GLU A 165 -4.56 3.20 -11.96
C GLU A 165 -4.46 2.15 -10.83
N ASN A 166 -5.37 1.19 -10.82
CA ASN A 166 -5.35 0.08 -9.88
C ASN A 166 -4.40 -1.00 -10.37
N SER A 167 -3.36 -1.26 -9.58
CA SER A 167 -2.26 -2.14 -9.95
C SER A 167 -1.86 -3.04 -8.78
N ARG A 168 -1.21 -4.17 -9.09
CA ARG A 168 -0.66 -5.09 -8.09
C ARG A 168 0.53 -5.85 -8.61
N PHE A 169 1.35 -6.33 -7.68
CA PHE A 169 2.54 -7.11 -7.98
C PHE A 169 2.97 -7.92 -6.76
N LYS A 170 3.80 -8.94 -6.99
CA LYS A 170 4.43 -9.73 -5.92
C LYS A 170 5.91 -9.38 -5.84
N TRP A 171 6.39 -9.10 -4.65
CA TRP A 171 7.82 -8.90 -4.39
C TRP A 171 8.26 -9.70 -3.18
N ARG A 172 9.22 -10.61 -3.38
CA ARG A 172 9.83 -11.43 -2.31
C ARG A 172 8.83 -12.04 -1.32
N GLY A 173 7.75 -12.62 -1.84
CA GLY A 173 6.74 -13.30 -1.02
C GLY A 173 5.66 -12.39 -0.45
N VAL A 174 5.72 -11.08 -0.67
CA VAL A 174 4.74 -10.08 -0.21
C VAL A 174 3.90 -9.62 -1.40
N TRP A 175 2.59 -9.46 -1.16
CA TRP A 175 1.65 -9.02 -2.18
C TRP A 175 1.37 -7.53 -2.03
N PHE A 176 1.58 -6.74 -3.08
CA PHE A 176 1.38 -5.29 -3.09
C PHE A 176 0.21 -4.95 -4.00
N MET A 177 -0.63 -4.00 -3.61
CA MET A 177 -1.71 -3.47 -4.45
C MET A 177 -1.96 -1.98 -4.20
N THR A 178 -2.36 -1.26 -5.25
CA THR A 178 -2.94 0.08 -5.16
C THR A 178 -4.46 0.00 -5.33
N ALA A 179 -5.18 0.92 -4.68
CA ALA A 179 -6.60 1.14 -4.92
C ALA A 179 -6.90 2.65 -4.95
N HIS A 180 -7.63 3.11 -5.95
CA HIS A 180 -7.91 4.52 -6.17
C HIS A 180 -8.99 5.04 -5.23
N VAL A 181 -8.64 5.25 -3.97
CA VAL A 181 -9.48 5.84 -2.92
C VAL A 181 -8.85 7.17 -2.52
N VAL A 182 -9.57 8.27 -2.74
CA VAL A 182 -9.10 9.66 -2.58
C VAL A 182 -9.78 10.36 -1.41
N GLY A 183 -9.23 11.48 -0.93
CA GLY A 183 -9.83 12.28 0.12
C GLY A 183 -11.18 12.88 -0.29
N SER A 184 -11.67 13.82 0.50
CA SER A 184 -12.93 14.52 0.19
C SER A 184 -14.12 13.56 0.02
N ASN A 185 -14.34 12.69 1.01
CA ASN A 185 -15.38 11.65 1.03
C ASN A 185 -15.33 10.70 -0.18
N ASN A 186 -14.14 10.43 -0.71
CA ASN A 186 -13.92 9.58 -1.89
C ASN A 186 -14.60 10.11 -3.16
N ASN A 187 -14.78 11.44 -3.26
CA ASN A 187 -15.57 12.09 -4.31
C ASN A 187 -17.08 11.76 -4.26
N LEU A 188 -17.59 11.21 -3.15
CA LEU A 188 -19.02 11.04 -2.95
C LEU A 188 -19.63 12.35 -2.44
N ASP A 189 -20.59 12.87 -3.21
CA ASP A 189 -21.36 14.07 -2.90
C ASP A 189 -22.76 13.70 -2.36
N ASP A 190 -23.39 14.62 -1.64
CA ASP A 190 -24.75 14.46 -1.11
C ASP A 190 -25.79 14.36 -2.24
N ALA A 191 -25.52 15.00 -3.38
CA ALA A 191 -26.35 14.91 -4.56
C ALA A 191 -26.13 13.57 -5.29
N ALA A 192 -27.13 12.69 -5.23
CA ALA A 192 -27.08 11.37 -5.87
C ALA A 192 -26.81 11.42 -7.39
N ASP A 193 -27.25 12.49 -8.06
CA ASP A 193 -27.09 12.69 -9.50
C ASP A 193 -25.98 13.69 -9.86
N SER A 194 -25.01 13.96 -8.98
CA SER A 194 -23.83 14.75 -9.35
C SER A 194 -22.86 13.95 -10.21
N ASP A 195 -22.01 14.64 -10.97
CA ASP A 195 -20.92 13.99 -11.71
C ASP A 195 -19.94 13.28 -10.78
N ALA A 196 -19.70 13.85 -9.59
CA ALA A 196 -18.88 13.26 -8.55
C ALA A 196 -19.43 11.91 -8.07
N THR A 197 -20.73 11.84 -7.74
CA THR A 197 -21.38 10.59 -7.33
C THR A 197 -21.40 9.56 -8.47
N ARG A 198 -21.67 9.98 -9.71
CA ARG A 198 -21.61 9.09 -10.89
C ARG A 198 -20.23 8.51 -11.15
N GLU A 199 -19.18 9.25 -10.85
CA GLU A 199 -17.80 8.78 -10.93
C GLU A 199 -17.47 7.83 -9.77
N PHE A 200 -17.82 8.21 -8.54
CA PHE A 200 -17.50 7.46 -7.33
C PHE A 200 -18.07 6.05 -7.34
N LEU A 201 -19.35 5.88 -7.67
CA LEU A 201 -20.04 4.59 -7.56
C LEU A 201 -19.34 3.43 -8.31
N PRO A 202 -19.04 3.54 -9.62
CA PRO A 202 -18.33 2.47 -10.32
C PRO A 202 -16.86 2.35 -9.88
N ARG A 203 -16.19 3.43 -9.45
CA ARG A 203 -14.82 3.37 -8.93
C ARG A 203 -14.74 2.63 -7.59
N ASP A 204 -15.66 2.88 -6.66
CA ASP A 204 -15.73 2.15 -5.40
C ASP A 204 -16.03 0.66 -5.63
N GLU A 205 -16.95 0.35 -6.55
CA GLU A 205 -17.20 -1.05 -6.95
C GLU A 205 -15.94 -1.71 -7.52
N ALA A 206 -15.24 -1.03 -8.42
CA ALA A 206 -13.98 -1.50 -8.98
C ALA A 206 -12.93 -1.73 -7.89
N ASN A 207 -12.73 -0.77 -6.98
CA ASN A 207 -11.76 -0.88 -5.90
C ASN A 207 -12.06 -2.05 -4.96
N ARG A 208 -13.33 -2.27 -4.61
CA ARG A 208 -13.74 -3.40 -3.76
C ARG A 208 -13.54 -4.74 -4.46
N ALA A 209 -13.87 -4.84 -5.74
CA ALA A 209 -13.64 -6.04 -6.53
C ALA A 209 -12.14 -6.34 -6.67
N TRP A 210 -11.33 -5.30 -6.93
CA TRP A 210 -9.87 -5.39 -7.03
C TRP A 210 -9.22 -5.83 -5.71
N LEU A 211 -9.65 -5.24 -4.60
CA LEU A 211 -9.19 -5.59 -3.26
C LEU A 211 -9.53 -7.04 -2.93
N ALA A 212 -10.77 -7.45 -3.21
CA ALA A 212 -11.22 -8.81 -2.96
C ALA A 212 -10.40 -9.85 -3.74
N ASP A 213 -10.21 -9.65 -5.04
CA ASP A 213 -9.45 -10.54 -5.91
C ASP A 213 -7.95 -10.53 -5.55
N SER A 214 -7.40 -9.39 -5.15
CA SER A 214 -5.99 -9.28 -4.75
C SER A 214 -5.67 -10.07 -3.48
N PHE A 215 -6.55 -10.05 -2.48
CA PHE A 215 -6.40 -10.92 -1.32
C PHE A 215 -6.57 -12.40 -1.67
N ASP A 216 -7.48 -12.74 -2.58
CA ASP A 216 -7.67 -14.13 -3.02
C ASP A 216 -6.42 -14.65 -3.74
N LYS A 217 -5.78 -13.83 -4.58
CA LYS A 217 -4.47 -14.13 -5.18
C LYS A 217 -3.35 -14.21 -4.15
N ALA A 218 -3.30 -13.31 -3.18
CA ALA A 218 -2.31 -13.34 -2.11
C ALA A 218 -2.40 -14.65 -1.31
N MET A 219 -3.61 -15.12 -0.98
CA MET A 219 -3.84 -16.41 -0.33
C MET A 219 -3.45 -17.59 -1.22
N ALA A 220 -3.85 -17.58 -2.50
CA ALA A 220 -3.51 -18.64 -3.45
C ALA A 220 -1.99 -18.75 -3.69
N ALA A 221 -1.27 -17.62 -3.63
CA ALA A 221 0.18 -17.55 -3.79
C ALA A 221 0.96 -17.73 -2.48
N ASP A 222 0.26 -18.08 -1.39
CA ASP A 222 0.78 -18.19 -0.01
C ASP A 222 1.65 -17.01 0.42
N ALA A 223 1.23 -15.79 0.08
CA ALA A 223 1.98 -14.57 0.41
C ALA A 223 2.17 -14.45 1.93
N GLY A 224 3.36 -14.04 2.36
CA GLY A 224 3.71 -13.87 3.77
C GLY A 224 3.05 -12.64 4.41
N ALA A 225 2.74 -11.62 3.60
CA ALA A 225 2.03 -10.42 4.00
C ALA A 225 1.40 -9.73 2.78
N ALA A 226 0.56 -8.73 3.04
CA ALA A 226 -0.03 -7.85 2.02
C ALA A 226 0.22 -6.37 2.34
N VAL A 227 0.42 -5.56 1.32
CA VAL A 227 0.52 -4.10 1.41
C VAL A 227 -0.50 -3.48 0.45
N ILE A 228 -1.30 -2.56 0.97
CA ILE A 228 -2.31 -1.81 0.22
C ILE A 228 -1.92 -0.34 0.28
N ALA A 229 -1.90 0.34 -0.86
CA ALA A 229 -1.69 1.77 -0.95
C ALA A 229 -2.94 2.46 -1.50
N ILE A 230 -3.44 3.44 -0.77
CA ILE A 230 -4.52 4.36 -1.16
C ILE A 230 -4.07 5.79 -0.89
N HIS A 231 -4.84 6.79 -1.27
CA HIS A 231 -4.56 8.16 -0.86
C HIS A 231 -5.29 8.54 0.44
N ALA A 232 -6.62 8.37 0.47
CA ALA A 232 -7.50 8.94 1.49
C ALA A 232 -7.15 8.59 2.96
N ASP A 233 -7.34 9.55 3.87
CA ASP A 233 -7.59 9.28 5.28
C ASP A 233 -9.05 8.92 5.49
N MET A 234 -9.33 7.62 5.48
CA MET A 234 -10.67 7.11 5.76
C MET A 234 -11.03 7.15 7.25
N PHE A 235 -10.08 7.44 8.14
CA PHE A 235 -10.20 7.27 9.59
C PHE A 235 -10.38 8.60 10.35
N GLY A 236 -10.57 9.69 9.62
CA GLY A 236 -10.99 10.98 10.15
C GLY A 236 -12.51 11.06 10.35
N ASP A 237 -13.11 12.11 9.81
CA ASP A 237 -14.54 12.38 9.99
C ASP A 237 -15.42 11.26 9.41
N GLY A 238 -16.28 10.71 10.27
CA GLY A 238 -17.19 9.63 9.89
C GLY A 238 -16.68 8.22 10.18
N PHE A 239 -15.49 8.03 10.75
CA PHE A 239 -15.06 6.75 11.31
C PHE A 239 -15.22 6.75 12.85
N ASN A 240 -15.85 5.70 13.39
CA ASN A 240 -15.95 5.46 14.83
C ASN A 240 -14.95 4.37 15.25
N PRO A 241 -13.85 4.70 15.95
CA PRO A 241 -12.84 3.71 16.36
C PRO A 241 -13.34 2.78 17.49
N ASP A 242 -14.28 3.21 18.31
CA ASP A 242 -14.83 2.38 19.39
C ASP A 242 -15.75 1.28 18.86
N GLU A 243 -16.38 1.51 17.71
CA GLU A 243 -17.22 0.53 17.03
C GLU A 243 -16.51 -0.13 15.84
N GLU A 244 -15.36 0.40 15.41
CA GLU A 244 -14.67 0.01 14.17
C GLU A 244 -15.59 0.08 12.95
N SER A 245 -16.32 1.17 12.82
CA SER A 245 -17.37 1.34 11.82
C SER A 245 -17.36 2.72 11.16
N PHE A 246 -17.96 2.81 9.98
CA PHE A 246 -18.10 4.05 9.24
C PHE A 246 -19.54 4.55 9.29
N ALA A 247 -19.71 5.87 9.31
CA ALA A 247 -20.99 6.54 9.22
C ALA A 247 -21.74 6.10 7.95
N ARG A 248 -23.08 6.05 8.05
CA ARG A 248 -23.94 5.53 6.98
C ARG A 248 -23.74 6.21 5.62
N VAL A 249 -23.39 7.50 5.63
CA VAL A 249 -23.22 8.33 4.42
C VAL A 249 -21.76 8.45 3.96
N SER A 250 -20.83 7.77 4.64
CA SER A 250 -19.41 7.83 4.27
C SER A 250 -19.15 7.09 2.96
N GLY A 251 -18.51 7.77 2.01
CA GLY A 251 -17.99 7.19 0.75
C GLY A 251 -16.86 6.18 0.97
N PHE A 252 -16.30 6.11 2.18
CA PHE A 252 -15.28 5.15 2.56
C PHE A 252 -15.86 3.84 3.11
N LYS A 253 -17.13 3.84 3.52
CA LYS A 253 -17.73 2.74 4.28
C LYS A 253 -17.58 1.39 3.58
N ALA A 254 -17.99 1.30 2.32
CA ALA A 254 -18.02 0.03 1.61
C ALA A 254 -16.60 -0.53 1.38
N PHE A 255 -15.65 0.33 0.98
CA PHE A 255 -14.25 -0.04 0.82
C PHE A 255 -13.61 -0.45 2.15
N GLY A 256 -13.77 0.37 3.21
CA GLY A 256 -13.19 0.11 4.54
C GLY A 256 -13.72 -1.18 5.17
N GLU A 257 -15.02 -1.47 5.05
CA GLU A 257 -15.60 -2.74 5.49
C GLU A 257 -15.06 -3.94 4.70
N THR A 258 -14.88 -3.77 3.38
CA THR A 258 -14.27 -4.80 2.52
C THR A 258 -12.82 -5.07 2.94
N LEU A 259 -12.05 -4.01 3.22
CA LEU A 259 -10.67 -4.08 3.69
C LEU A 259 -10.57 -4.84 5.01
N ALA A 260 -11.35 -4.45 6.02
CA ALA A 260 -11.35 -5.13 7.32
C ALA A 260 -11.73 -6.61 7.17
N ALA A 261 -12.77 -6.93 6.39
CA ALA A 261 -13.19 -8.31 6.16
C ALA A 261 -12.11 -9.15 5.46
N LYS A 262 -11.47 -8.62 4.40
CA LYS A 262 -10.45 -9.33 3.64
C LYS A 262 -9.14 -9.46 4.41
N ALA A 263 -8.72 -8.43 5.14
CA ALA A 263 -7.58 -8.50 6.05
C ALA A 263 -7.78 -9.57 7.12
N ARG A 264 -8.95 -9.61 7.78
CA ARG A 264 -9.29 -10.66 8.75
C ARG A 264 -9.17 -12.07 8.16
N SER A 265 -9.68 -12.29 6.94
CA SER A 265 -9.62 -13.59 6.28
C SER A 265 -8.20 -13.99 5.86
N PHE A 266 -7.33 -13.01 5.52
CA PHE A 266 -5.95 -13.26 5.14
C PHE A 266 -5.10 -13.80 6.30
N ARG A 267 -5.42 -13.43 7.55
CA ARG A 267 -4.80 -13.90 8.82
C ARG A 267 -3.29 -13.64 8.99
N LYS A 268 -2.61 -13.16 7.95
CA LYS A 268 -1.19 -12.75 7.96
C LYS A 268 -1.08 -11.22 8.01
N PRO A 269 0.09 -10.65 8.31
CA PRO A 269 0.23 -9.20 8.43
C PRO A 269 -0.23 -8.43 7.19
N VAL A 270 -0.96 -7.35 7.41
CA VAL A 270 -1.43 -6.42 6.38
C VAL A 270 -0.97 -5.01 6.73
N LEU A 271 -0.39 -4.31 5.76
CA LEU A 271 -0.03 -2.90 5.87
C LEU A 271 -0.93 -2.07 4.95
N LEU A 272 -1.58 -1.05 5.49
CA LEU A 272 -2.23 0.01 4.72
C LEU A 272 -1.32 1.26 4.72
N LEU A 273 -0.96 1.76 3.55
CA LEU A 273 -0.27 3.03 3.34
C LEU A 273 -1.26 4.05 2.78
N PHE A 274 -1.27 5.26 3.34
CA PHE A 274 -2.14 6.35 2.91
C PHE A 274 -1.54 7.73 3.25
N GLY A 275 -2.20 8.81 2.79
CA GLY A 275 -1.82 10.21 2.91
C GLY A 275 -2.98 11.09 3.42
N ASP A 276 -3.25 12.22 2.74
CA ASP A 276 -4.42 13.12 2.88
C ASP A 276 -4.40 14.03 4.12
N SER A 277 -4.24 13.47 5.33
CA SER A 277 -4.29 14.26 6.59
C SER A 277 -2.96 14.91 7.01
N HIS A 278 -1.88 14.67 6.26
CA HIS A 278 -0.51 15.17 6.51
C HIS A 278 0.06 14.89 7.92
N THR A 279 -0.48 13.90 8.61
CA THR A 279 -0.18 13.59 10.01
C THR A 279 0.50 12.22 10.07
N PHE A 280 1.83 12.18 9.99
CA PHE A 280 2.55 10.90 10.12
C PHE A 280 2.14 10.18 11.40
N ARG A 281 1.49 9.03 11.24
CA ARG A 281 0.99 8.19 12.34
C ARG A 281 0.97 6.73 11.94
N ILE A 282 1.09 5.88 12.95
CA ILE A 282 1.09 4.42 12.83
C ILE A 282 0.09 3.89 13.84
N PHE A 283 -0.92 3.15 13.41
CA PHE A 283 -1.98 2.67 14.28
C PHE A 283 -2.67 1.43 13.73
N HIS A 284 -3.48 0.79 14.56
CA HIS A 284 -4.36 -0.30 14.14
C HIS A 284 -5.78 0.26 14.03
N PRO A 285 -6.33 0.48 12.82
CA PRO A 285 -7.68 1.03 12.67
C PRO A 285 -8.77 0.03 13.06
N PHE A 286 -8.48 -1.28 12.97
CA PHE A 286 -9.44 -2.35 13.21
C PHE A 286 -8.93 -3.39 14.24
N PRO A 287 -8.59 -3.00 15.48
CA PRO A 287 -7.94 -3.92 16.42
C PRO A 287 -8.77 -5.17 16.76
N ARG A 288 -10.11 -5.10 16.71
CA ARG A 288 -11.02 -6.24 16.95
C ARG A 288 -11.42 -6.94 15.67
N LEU A 289 -11.75 -6.22 14.60
CA LEU A 289 -12.23 -6.78 13.34
C LEU A 289 -11.10 -7.34 12.49
N ALA A 290 -9.93 -6.71 12.47
CA ALA A 290 -8.77 -7.09 11.67
C ALA A 290 -7.45 -6.69 12.34
N GLY A 291 -7.17 -7.26 13.52
CA GLY A 291 -5.99 -6.90 14.33
C GLY A 291 -4.62 -7.20 13.67
N ASN A 292 -4.61 -7.90 12.53
CA ASN A 292 -3.44 -8.11 11.70
C ASN A 292 -3.16 -6.95 10.71
N LEU A 293 -4.04 -5.94 10.65
CA LEU A 293 -3.87 -4.75 9.81
C LEU A 293 -3.27 -3.61 10.62
N ILE A 294 -2.14 -3.10 10.17
CA ILE A 294 -1.52 -1.86 10.63
C ILE A 294 -1.64 -0.81 9.51
N ALA A 295 -1.96 0.43 9.87
CA ALA A 295 -2.05 1.55 8.95
C ALA A 295 -0.93 2.55 9.24
N VAL A 296 -0.35 3.10 8.18
CA VAL A 296 0.66 4.16 8.23
C VAL A 296 0.23 5.28 7.31
N GLU A 297 0.00 6.44 7.90
CA GLU A 297 -0.08 7.68 7.17
C GLU A 297 1.34 8.19 6.91
N VAL A 298 1.66 8.51 5.66
CA VAL A 298 2.93 9.13 5.30
C VAL A 298 2.97 10.59 5.77
N TYR A 299 4.12 11.23 5.66
CA TYR A 299 4.18 12.67 5.87
C TYR A 299 3.62 13.43 4.66
N GLY A 300 3.17 14.66 4.86
CA GLY A 300 2.63 15.51 3.81
C GLY A 300 2.73 17.01 4.11
N GLY A 301 2.39 17.84 3.13
CA GLY A 301 2.36 19.29 3.26
C GLY A 301 3.71 19.89 3.67
N GLU A 302 3.72 20.65 4.78
CA GLU A 302 4.93 21.30 5.30
C GLU A 302 5.99 20.29 5.78
N HIS A 303 5.57 19.06 6.10
CA HIS A 303 6.44 17.99 6.57
C HIS A 303 6.89 17.09 5.41
N MET A 304 7.45 17.66 4.35
CA MET A 304 7.90 16.92 3.17
C MET A 304 9.03 15.92 3.51
N HIS A 305 8.69 14.73 4.00
CA HIS A 305 9.56 13.64 4.40
C HIS A 305 9.04 12.32 3.82
N ALA A 306 9.87 11.29 3.77
CA ALA A 306 9.44 9.95 3.36
C ALA A 306 9.49 8.96 4.52
N VAL A 307 8.89 7.78 4.32
CA VAL A 307 8.95 6.65 5.23
C VAL A 307 9.71 5.52 4.53
N GLU A 308 10.82 5.09 5.12
CA GLU A 308 11.48 3.83 4.75
C GLU A 308 10.74 2.69 5.44
N VAL A 309 10.24 1.74 4.65
CA VAL A 309 9.55 0.55 5.13
C VAL A 309 10.46 -0.65 4.89
N THR A 310 10.92 -1.25 5.98
CA THR A 310 11.66 -2.52 5.92
C THR A 310 10.68 -3.67 6.10
N VAL A 311 10.80 -4.67 5.23
CA VAL A 311 9.99 -5.89 5.26
C VAL A 311 10.91 -7.09 5.47
N ASP A 312 10.79 -7.75 6.63
CA ASP A 312 11.53 -8.97 6.96
C ASP A 312 10.57 -10.13 7.26
N PRO A 313 10.27 -10.99 6.26
CA PRO A 313 9.37 -12.14 6.45
C PRO A 313 9.79 -13.13 7.54
N GLY A 314 11.06 -13.10 7.98
CA GLY A 314 11.59 -13.99 9.03
C GLY A 314 11.43 -13.46 10.45
N VAL A 315 11.03 -12.18 10.63
CA VAL A 315 10.99 -11.51 11.93
C VAL A 315 9.59 -10.96 12.22
N ALA A 316 9.19 -10.97 13.49
CA ALA A 316 7.97 -10.33 13.98
C ALA A 316 8.34 -9.11 14.85
N PRO A 317 7.82 -7.91 14.57
CA PRO A 317 6.92 -7.56 13.46
C PRO A 317 7.63 -7.59 12.09
N ILE A 318 6.91 -8.01 11.05
CA ILE A 318 7.43 -8.10 9.67
C ILE A 318 7.71 -6.72 9.05
N PHE A 319 6.95 -5.70 9.46
CA PHE A 319 7.09 -4.33 8.98
C PHE A 319 7.76 -3.48 10.05
N THR A 320 8.78 -2.72 9.66
CA THR A 320 9.34 -1.64 10.48
C THR A 320 9.41 -0.36 9.66
N PHE A 321 9.24 0.78 10.35
CA PHE A 321 9.07 2.08 9.71
C PHE A 321 10.12 3.05 10.25
N LYS A 322 10.80 3.74 9.34
CA LYS A 322 11.81 4.72 9.69
C LYS A 322 11.60 6.02 8.91
N PRO A 323 11.49 7.17 9.57
CA PRO A 323 11.45 8.45 8.89
C PRO A 323 12.72 8.71 8.07
N VAL A 324 12.54 9.09 6.81
CA VAL A 324 13.56 9.64 5.93
C VAL A 324 13.35 11.14 5.87
N ARG A 325 14.06 11.84 6.76
CA ARG A 325 14.03 13.30 6.82
C ARG A 325 14.55 13.92 5.53
N ASN A 326 13.86 14.95 5.08
CA ASN A 326 14.29 15.76 3.96
C ASN A 326 15.44 16.67 4.38
N PRO A 327 16.61 16.56 3.75
CA PRO A 327 17.80 17.32 4.13
C PRO A 327 17.68 18.82 3.88
N ALA A 328 16.68 19.27 3.12
CA ALA A 328 16.43 20.68 2.85
C ALA A 328 15.45 21.33 3.85
N LEU A 329 14.81 20.55 4.72
CA LEU A 329 13.92 21.09 5.74
C LEU A 329 14.66 21.27 7.07
N PRO A 330 14.29 22.28 7.87
CA PRO A 330 14.88 22.46 9.20
C PRO A 330 14.61 21.24 10.08
N LEU A 331 15.53 20.96 11.00
CA LEU A 331 15.28 19.98 12.05
C LEU A 331 14.08 20.45 12.89
N PRO A 332 13.16 19.56 13.31
CA PRO A 332 12.16 19.91 14.31
C PRO A 332 12.88 20.52 15.52
N ILE A 333 12.35 21.62 16.05
CA ILE A 333 12.74 22.07 17.39
C ILE A 333 12.09 21.06 18.34
N ASP A 334 12.92 20.29 19.05
CA ASP A 334 12.51 19.24 19.99
C ASP A 334 11.54 19.72 21.08
#